data_AF-A0A1A9X505-F1
#
_entry.id   AF-A0A1A9X505-F1
#
_cell.length_a   1.000
_cell.length_b   1.000
_cell.length_c   1.000
_cell.angle_alpha   90.00
_cell.angle_beta   90.00
_cell.angle_gamma   90.00
#
_symmetry.space_group_name_H-M   'P 1'
#
loop_
_entity.id
_entity.type
_entity.pdbx_description
1 polymer ?
#
loop_
_entity_poly.entity_id
_entity_poly.type
_entity_poly.pdbx_seq_one_letter_code
_entity_poly.pdbx_strand_id
1 'polypeptide(L)'
;MVKEVGNDHFICVTGNGNGLLDSPKRVNLPDVPVNLPTVSEHDKKALIQHNFGLIHITDGNTLTEVRKILGEKDKNIKIISKLETSIITNNMNDIMAASNGIMVARGEWGIEIPQEMVFLAPEFIIACSNKPGKSVICAT
;
A
#
# COMPACT_ATOMS: atom_id res chain seq x y z
N MET A 1 -21.10 -8.58 -2.50
CA MET A 1 -21.21 -9.06 -1.10
C MET A 1 -21.02 -10.56 -1.06
N VAL A 2 -20.18 -11.05 -0.13
CA VAL A 2 -20.01 -12.49 0.11
C VAL A 2 -21.23 -13.05 0.83
N LYS A 3 -21.73 -14.21 0.42
CA LYS A 3 -22.88 -14.91 1.01
C LYS A 3 -22.48 -16.21 1.69
N GLU A 4 -21.56 -16.95 1.09
CA GLU A 4 -21.07 -18.23 1.60
C GLU A 4 -19.55 -18.31 1.41
N VAL A 5 -18.87 -18.93 2.38
CA VAL A 5 -17.43 -19.18 2.37
C VAL A 5 -17.23 -20.69 2.39
N GLY A 6 -16.71 -21.22 1.29
CA GLY A 6 -16.26 -22.61 1.21
C GLY A 6 -14.78 -22.74 1.57
N ASN A 7 -14.22 -23.95 1.45
CA ASN A 7 -12.81 -24.21 1.75
C ASN A 7 -11.85 -23.53 0.74
N ASP A 8 -12.28 -23.42 -0.52
CA ASP A 8 -11.48 -22.96 -1.66
C ASP A 8 -12.23 -21.99 -2.59
N HIS A 9 -13.42 -21.54 -2.17
CA HIS A 9 -14.27 -20.68 -2.98
C HIS A 9 -15.16 -19.76 -2.13
N PHE A 10 -15.71 -18.74 -2.78
CA PHE A 10 -16.71 -17.83 -2.20
C PHE A 10 -17.93 -17.78 -3.11
N ILE A 11 -19.13 -17.81 -2.51
CA ILE A 11 -20.37 -17.48 -3.24
C ILE A 11 -20.68 -16.02 -2.95
N CYS A 12 -20.76 -15.22 -4.01
CA CYS A 12 -20.94 -13.78 -3.92
C CYS A 12 -22.18 -13.32 -4.71
N VAL A 13 -22.80 -12.25 -4.23
CA VAL A 13 -23.82 -11.48 -4.95
C VAL A 13 -23.20 -10.18 -5.44
N THR A 14 -23.47 -9.79 -6.68
CA THR A 14 -23.01 -8.53 -7.25
C THR A 14 -23.59 -7.35 -6.47
N GLY A 15 -22.72 -6.42 -6.04
CA GLY A 15 -23.15 -5.24 -5.27
C GLY A 15 -23.75 -4.15 -6.16
N ASN A 16 -23.12 -3.90 -7.31
CA ASN A 16 -23.55 -2.91 -8.30
C ASN A 16 -23.68 -3.55 -9.70
N GLY A 17 -24.91 -3.82 -10.12
CA GLY A 17 -25.35 -3.97 -11.52
C GLY A 17 -24.64 -4.98 -12.45
N ASN A 18 -24.83 -4.74 -13.75
CA ASN A 18 -24.42 -5.59 -14.89
C ASN A 18 -23.10 -5.12 -15.52
N GLY A 19 -22.07 -4.88 -14.70
CA GLY A 19 -20.76 -4.46 -15.20
C GLY A 19 -20.13 -5.52 -16.10
N LEU A 20 -19.34 -5.08 -17.09
CA LEU A 20 -18.52 -5.95 -17.91
C LEU A 20 -17.26 -6.37 -17.13
N LEU A 21 -17.07 -7.68 -16.99
CA LEU A 21 -15.84 -8.26 -16.45
C LEU A 21 -14.98 -8.75 -17.61
N ASP A 22 -13.76 -8.24 -17.70
CA ASP A 22 -12.73 -8.67 -18.64
C ASP A 22 -11.50 -9.17 -17.86
N SER A 23 -10.49 -9.73 -18.50
CA SER A 23 -9.32 -10.33 -17.82
C SER A 23 -7.99 -9.91 -18.45
N PRO A 24 -6.97 -9.51 -17.66
CA PRO A 24 -6.92 -9.52 -16.19
C PRO A 24 -7.48 -8.25 -15.52
N LYS A 25 -8.14 -8.41 -14.37
CA LYS A 25 -8.56 -7.31 -13.48
C LYS A 25 -8.02 -7.56 -12.07
N ARG A 26 -7.66 -6.47 -11.37
CA ARG A 26 -7.27 -6.53 -9.96
C ARG A 26 -8.51 -6.68 -9.08
N VAL A 27 -8.32 -7.32 -7.93
CA VAL A 27 -9.34 -7.50 -6.89
C VAL A 27 -8.79 -6.86 -5.62
N ASN A 28 -9.56 -5.95 -5.04
CA ASN A 28 -9.24 -5.29 -3.78
C ASN A 28 -10.24 -5.77 -2.71
N LEU A 29 -9.78 -5.90 -1.47
CA LEU A 29 -10.58 -6.35 -0.34
C LEU A 29 -10.50 -5.26 0.75
N PRO A 30 -11.36 -4.22 0.67
CA PRO A 30 -11.36 -3.14 1.65
C PRO A 30 -11.52 -3.66 3.07
N ASP A 31 -10.77 -3.06 3.99
CA ASP A 31 -10.78 -3.34 5.43
C ASP A 31 -10.38 -4.78 5.82
N VAL A 32 -9.89 -5.60 4.89
CA VAL A 32 -9.40 -6.94 5.17
C VAL A 32 -7.87 -6.96 5.11
N PRO A 33 -7.17 -7.31 6.20
CA PRO A 33 -5.73 -7.48 6.17
C PRO A 33 -5.37 -8.68 5.30
N VAL A 34 -4.74 -8.40 4.16
CA VAL A 34 -4.25 -9.41 3.22
C VAL A 34 -2.82 -9.79 3.60
N ASN A 35 -2.62 -11.03 4.05
CA ASN A 35 -1.31 -11.56 4.42
C ASN A 35 -0.56 -12.10 3.18
N LEU A 36 -0.11 -11.18 2.32
CA LEU A 36 0.79 -11.48 1.22
C LEU A 36 2.22 -11.04 1.58
N PRO A 37 3.25 -11.72 1.04
CA PRO A 37 4.63 -11.32 1.27
C PRO A 37 4.86 -9.88 0.79
N THR A 38 5.48 -9.09 1.65
CA THR A 38 5.76 -7.65 1.45
C THR A 38 6.54 -7.35 0.16
N VAL A 39 7.49 -8.22 -0.19
CA VAL A 39 8.42 -8.01 -1.32
C VAL A 39 8.56 -9.33 -2.07
N SER A 40 8.33 -9.31 -3.38
CA SER A 40 8.64 -10.45 -4.24
C SER A 40 10.12 -10.48 -4.63
N GLU A 41 10.60 -11.61 -5.14
CA GLU A 41 11.96 -11.70 -5.71
C GLU A 41 12.19 -10.71 -6.87
N HIS A 42 11.13 -10.39 -7.62
CA HIS A 42 11.18 -9.37 -8.66
C HIS A 42 11.41 -7.97 -8.06
N ASP A 43 10.68 -7.62 -7.00
CA ASP A 43 10.80 -6.33 -6.34
C ASP A 43 12.18 -6.15 -5.69
N LYS A 44 12.73 -7.22 -5.09
CA LYS A 44 14.08 -7.21 -4.53
C LYS A 44 15.12 -6.89 -5.61
N LYS A 45 15.05 -7.55 -6.77
CA LYS A 45 15.96 -7.28 -7.89
C LYS A 45 15.83 -5.84 -8.39
N ALA A 46 14.61 -5.34 -8.52
CA ALA A 46 14.34 -3.97 -8.94
C ALA A 46 14.91 -2.93 -7.96
N LEU A 47 14.71 -3.14 -6.65
CA LEU A 47 15.26 -2.28 -5.59
C LEU A 47 16.78 -2.13 -5.72
N ILE A 48 17.50 -3.25 -5.86
CA ILE A 48 18.97 -3.27 -5.97
C ILE A 48 19.42 -2.63 -7.29
N GLN A 49 18.78 -3.00 -8.41
CA GLN A 49 19.14 -2.50 -9.73
C GLN A 49 18.98 -0.98 -9.85
N HIS A 50 17.90 -0.43 -9.29
CA HIS A 50 17.60 1.00 -9.38
C HIS A 50 18.14 1.81 -8.19
N ASN A 51 18.69 1.14 -7.16
CA ASN A 51 19.14 1.76 -5.91
C ASN A 51 18.06 2.65 -5.24
N PHE A 52 16.80 2.32 -5.51
CA PHE A 52 15.60 3.04 -5.07
C PHE A 52 14.38 2.14 -5.26
N GLY A 53 13.33 2.31 -4.46
CA GLY A 53 12.05 1.67 -4.78
C GLY A 53 10.83 2.25 -4.10
N LEU A 54 9.69 1.86 -4.67
CA LEU A 54 8.36 2.17 -4.19
C LEU A 54 7.75 0.86 -3.67
N ILE A 55 7.45 0.79 -2.38
CA ILE A 55 6.97 -0.46 -1.75
C ILE A 55 5.62 -0.21 -1.12
N HIS A 56 4.67 -1.12 -1.39
CA HIS A 56 3.39 -1.14 -0.68
C HIS A 56 3.63 -1.54 0.77
N ILE A 57 3.01 -0.80 1.69
CA ILE A 57 3.15 -1.08 3.12
C ILE A 57 1.81 -1.08 3.84
N THR A 58 1.72 -1.88 4.89
CA THR A 58 0.54 -1.99 5.75
C THR A 58 0.83 -1.50 7.18
N ASP A 59 2.09 -1.60 7.62
CA ASP A 59 2.58 -1.13 8.91
C ASP A 59 4.09 -0.76 8.88
N GLY A 60 4.64 -0.36 10.03
CA GLY A 60 6.08 -0.08 10.15
C GLY A 60 6.98 -1.32 10.11
N ASN A 61 6.46 -2.51 10.47
CA ASN A 61 7.21 -3.76 10.44
C ASN A 61 7.53 -4.19 9.00
N THR A 62 6.62 -3.89 8.09
CA THR A 62 6.72 -4.13 6.65
C THR A 62 8.06 -3.63 6.10
N LEU A 63 8.44 -2.39 6.42
CA LEU A 63 9.74 -1.84 6.02
C LEU A 63 10.92 -2.52 6.72
N THR A 64 10.75 -2.91 7.97
CA THR A 64 11.79 -3.65 8.71
C THR A 64 12.09 -4.98 8.04
N GLU A 65 11.06 -5.69 7.56
CA GLU A 65 11.23 -6.91 6.77
C GLU A 65 11.93 -6.65 5.44
N VAL A 66 11.53 -5.60 4.71
CA VAL A 66 12.20 -5.20 3.46
C VAL A 66 13.69 -4.94 3.70
N ARG A 67 14.03 -4.23 4.78
CA ARG A 67 15.43 -3.95 5.15
C ARG A 67 16.21 -5.23 5.47
N LYS A 68 15.60 -6.20 6.16
CA LYS A 68 16.21 -7.51 6.39
C LYS A 68 16.46 -8.26 5.08
N ILE A 69 15.52 -8.23 4.14
CA ILE A 69 15.64 -8.87 2.82
C ILE A 69 16.77 -8.26 1.98
N LEU A 70 16.93 -6.94 2.04
CA LEU A 70 18.02 -6.21 1.37
C LEU A 70 19.39 -6.49 2.01
N GLY A 71 19.43 -6.68 3.33
CA GLY A 71 20.66 -6.96 4.07
C GLY A 71 21.60 -5.75 4.20
N GLU A 72 22.76 -5.96 4.85
CA GLU A 72 23.66 -4.87 5.22
C GLU A 72 24.26 -4.11 4.03
N LYS A 73 24.51 -4.79 2.91
CA LYS A 73 25.10 -4.20 1.71
C LYS A 73 24.19 -3.14 1.09
N ASP A 74 22.88 -3.42 1.08
CA ASP A 74 21.87 -2.65 0.35
C ASP A 74 20.92 -1.87 1.30
N LYS A 75 21.24 -1.81 2.60
CA LYS A 75 20.41 -1.15 3.64
C LYS A 75 20.12 0.33 3.38
N ASN A 76 20.99 0.99 2.61
CA ASN A 76 20.92 2.42 2.34
C ASN A 76 20.03 2.79 1.14
N ILE A 77 19.53 1.80 0.39
CA ILE A 77 18.57 2.02 -0.71
C ILE A 77 17.39 2.85 -0.19
N LYS A 78 17.03 3.92 -0.88
CA LYS A 78 15.90 4.76 -0.46
C LYS A 78 14.59 4.11 -0.87
N ILE A 79 13.66 4.01 0.09
CA ILE A 79 12.35 3.42 -0.11
C ILE A 79 11.29 4.49 0.16
N ILE A 80 10.42 4.69 -0.82
CA ILE A 80 9.17 5.43 -0.66
C ILE A 80 8.05 4.44 -0.39
N SER A 81 7.31 4.70 0.67
CA SER A 81 6.19 3.87 1.08
C SER A 81 4.92 4.29 0.37
N LYS A 82 4.29 3.35 -0.33
CA LYS A 82 3.02 3.55 -1.03
C LYS A 82 1.87 3.31 -0.06
N LEU A 83 1.05 4.33 0.12
CA LEU A 83 -0.17 4.31 0.92
C LEU A 83 -1.35 3.93 0.02
N GLU A 84 -1.83 2.69 0.12
CA GLU A 84 -2.82 2.12 -0.81
C GLU A 84 -4.00 1.39 -0.16
N THR A 85 -3.99 1.14 1.16
CA THR A 85 -5.05 0.40 1.86
C THR A 85 -5.58 1.17 3.07
N SER A 86 -6.86 0.98 3.45
CA SER A 86 -7.46 1.63 4.61
C SER A 86 -6.75 1.31 5.94
N ILE A 87 -6.09 0.15 6.03
CA ILE A 87 -5.44 -0.37 7.24
C ILE A 87 -4.28 0.52 7.74
N ILE A 88 -3.61 1.23 6.82
CA ILE A 88 -2.46 2.09 7.16
C ILE A 88 -2.84 3.25 8.10
N THR A 89 -4.11 3.63 8.15
CA THR A 89 -4.60 4.75 8.98
C THR A 89 -4.30 4.52 10.47
N ASN A 90 -4.29 3.26 10.90
CA ASN A 90 -3.97 2.88 12.29
C ASN A 90 -2.46 2.90 12.59
N ASN A 91 -1.61 2.85 11.56
CA ASN A 91 -0.15 2.67 11.70
C ASN A 91 0.64 3.86 11.12
N MET A 92 -0.01 4.98 10.81
CA MET A 92 0.58 6.06 10.02
C MET A 92 1.87 6.62 10.62
N ASN A 93 1.96 6.73 11.95
CA ASN A 93 3.14 7.25 12.63
C ASN A 93 4.35 6.33 12.46
N ASP A 94 4.17 5.02 12.60
CA ASP A 94 5.24 4.03 12.48
C ASP A 94 5.74 3.95 11.04
N ILE A 95 4.79 3.98 10.11
CA ILE A 95 5.03 4.08 8.67
C ILE A 95 5.88 5.33 8.37
N MET A 96 5.45 6.50 8.84
CA MET A 96 6.13 7.77 8.60
C MET A 96 7.57 7.75 9.16
N ALA A 97 7.74 7.19 10.35
CA ALA A 97 9.04 7.08 11.01
C ALA A 97 10.00 6.20 10.19
N ALA A 98 9.54 5.02 9.76
CA ALA A 98 10.35 4.03 9.06
C ALA A 98 10.66 4.39 7.58
N SER A 99 9.78 5.16 6.93
CA SER A 99 9.88 5.47 5.49
C SER A 99 10.94 6.51 5.16
N ASN A 100 11.57 6.48 3.97
CA ASN A 100 12.40 7.61 3.52
C ASN A 100 11.57 8.74 2.93
N GLY A 101 10.39 8.42 2.41
CA GLY A 101 9.36 9.34 1.97
C GLY A 101 8.07 8.57 1.75
N ILE A 102 7.01 9.29 1.42
CA ILE A 102 5.66 8.73 1.33
C ILE A 102 5.08 9.00 -0.06
N MET A 103 4.35 8.03 -0.60
CA MET A 103 3.53 8.20 -1.79
C MET A 103 2.07 7.97 -1.42
N VAL A 104 1.23 8.96 -1.68
CA VAL A 104 -0.21 8.86 -1.58
C VAL A 104 -0.75 8.37 -2.93
N ALA A 105 -1.05 7.08 -3.02
CA ALA A 105 -1.52 6.44 -4.24
C ALA A 105 -3.04 6.50 -4.31
N ARG A 106 -3.56 7.61 -4.84
CA ARG A 106 -4.99 7.95 -4.81
C ARG A 106 -5.87 6.97 -5.59
N GLY A 107 -5.32 6.26 -6.59
CA GLY A 107 -6.05 5.25 -7.36
C GLY A 107 -6.47 4.07 -6.49
N GLU A 108 -5.50 3.34 -5.94
CA GLU A 108 -5.77 2.17 -5.09
C GLU A 108 -6.37 2.58 -3.74
N TRP A 109 -5.80 3.60 -3.07
CA TRP A 109 -6.32 4.01 -1.76
C TRP A 109 -7.73 4.60 -1.86
N GLY A 110 -8.06 5.25 -2.98
CA GLY A 110 -9.40 5.79 -3.21
C GLY A 110 -10.49 4.75 -3.45
N ILE A 111 -10.12 3.49 -3.71
CA ILE A 111 -11.07 2.35 -3.71
C ILE A 111 -11.38 1.93 -2.25
N GLU A 112 -10.47 2.19 -1.33
CA GLU A 112 -10.48 1.68 0.05
C GLU A 112 -11.04 2.69 1.07
N ILE A 113 -11.09 3.98 0.74
CA ILE A 113 -11.59 5.05 1.62
C ILE A 113 -12.83 5.72 1.04
N PRO A 114 -13.64 6.41 1.86
CA PRO A 114 -14.75 7.21 1.36
C PRO A 114 -14.28 8.20 0.28
N GLN A 115 -15.06 8.35 -0.78
CA GLN A 115 -14.66 9.11 -1.97
C GLN A 115 -14.33 10.57 -1.65
N GLU A 116 -15.06 11.16 -0.70
CA GLU A 116 -14.82 12.50 -0.15
C GLU A 116 -13.46 12.64 0.55
N MET A 117 -12.91 11.55 1.08
CA MET A 117 -11.62 11.54 1.77
C MET A 117 -10.43 11.49 0.80
N VAL A 118 -10.63 11.10 -0.46
CA VAL A 118 -9.55 10.99 -1.46
C VAL A 118 -8.83 12.32 -1.71
N PHE A 119 -9.55 13.44 -1.57
CA PHE A 119 -8.97 14.77 -1.66
C PHE A 119 -8.31 15.24 -0.35
N LEU A 120 -8.88 14.87 0.80
CA LEU A 120 -8.41 15.32 2.11
C LEU A 120 -7.20 14.53 2.62
N ALA A 121 -7.12 13.24 2.30
CA ALA A 121 -6.07 12.36 2.79
C ALA A 121 -4.66 12.83 2.36
N PRO A 122 -4.39 13.23 1.10
CA PRO A 122 -3.09 13.76 0.72
C PRO A 122 -2.66 14.99 1.52
N GLU A 123 -3.56 15.96 1.74
CA GLU A 123 -3.29 17.18 2.52
C GLU A 123 -2.88 16.84 3.96
N PHE A 124 -3.61 15.91 4.59
CA PHE A 124 -3.28 15.42 5.93
C PHE A 124 -1.88 14.76 5.96
N ILE A 125 -1.59 13.89 5.00
CA ILE A 125 -0.28 13.21 4.91
C ILE A 125 0.85 14.23 4.70
N ILE A 126 0.66 15.23 3.84
CA ILE A 126 1.64 16.31 3.62
C ILE A 126 1.90 17.06 4.93
N ALA A 127 0.85 17.47 5.63
CA ALA A 127 0.97 18.18 6.91
C ALA A 127 1.73 17.35 7.96
N CYS A 128 1.39 16.05 8.08
CA CYS A 128 2.08 15.12 8.98
C CYS A 128 3.55 14.89 8.60
N SER A 129 3.88 14.95 7.30
CA SER A 129 5.23 14.70 6.76
C SER A 129 6.17 15.89 6.88
N ASN A 130 5.63 17.11 6.96
CA ASN A 130 6.43 18.33 7.07
C ASN A 130 7.28 18.37 8.35
N LYS A 131 6.69 18.00 9.50
CA LYS A 131 7.40 17.98 10.79
C LYS A 131 8.62 17.05 10.81
N PRO A 132 8.53 15.78 10.36
CA PRO A 132 9.69 14.89 10.23
C PRO A 132 10.53 15.14 8.97
N GLY A 133 10.18 16.12 8.12
CA GLY A 133 10.91 16.44 6.89
C GLY A 133 10.87 15.34 5.84
N LYS A 134 9.78 14.58 5.76
CA LYS A 134 9.60 13.49 4.78
C LYS A 134 9.02 14.06 3.49
N SER A 135 9.61 13.72 2.35
CA SER A 135 9.04 14.05 1.04
C SER A 135 7.75 13.28 0.80
N VAL A 136 6.74 13.93 0.22
CA VAL A 136 5.46 13.32 -0.14
C VAL A 136 5.24 13.43 -1.64
N ILE A 137 4.82 12.32 -2.25
CA ILE A 137 4.44 12.24 -3.67
C ILE A 137 2.95 11.98 -3.74
N CYS A 138 2.20 12.84 -4.42
CA CYS A 138 0.81 12.56 -4.78
C CYS A 138 0.77 11.91 -6.16
N ALA A 139 0.25 10.68 -6.23
CA ALA A 139 0.18 9.91 -7.47
C ALA A 139 -1.22 9.31 -7.67
N THR A 140 -1.50 8.84 -8.88
CA THR A 140 -2.70 8.07 -9.24
C THR A 140 -2.28 6.70 -9.72
#